data_AF-A0A6P1PYA2-F1
#
_entry.id   AF-A0A6P1PYA2-F1
#
_cell.length_a   1.000
_cell.length_b   1.000
_cell.length_c   1.000
_cell.angle_alpha   90.00
_cell.angle_beta   90.00
_cell.angle_gamma   90.00
#
_symmetry.space_group_name_H-M   'P 1'
#
loop_
_entity.id
_entity.type
_entity.pdbx_description
1 polymer ?
#
loop_
_entity_poly.entity_id
_entity_poly.type
_entity_poly.pdbx_seq_one_letter_code
_entity_poly.pdbx_strand_id
1 'polypeptide(L)' 'MKTNRLLLVCCGMLVGCVPRIEVAAPKEPITINMNVKIEHEIHIKVDKDVEALLKNQSNLF' A
#
# COMPACT_ATOMS: atom_id res chain seq x y z
N MET A 1 1.54 59.65 -3.80
CA MET A 1 1.36 58.58 -2.78
C MET A 1 0.10 57.72 -2.93
N LYS A 2 -0.90 58.09 -3.75
CA LYS A 2 -2.16 57.32 -3.89
C LYS A 2 -2.01 56.00 -4.68
N THR A 3 -1.16 55.96 -5.72
CA THR A 3 -0.97 54.77 -6.58
C THR A 3 -0.29 53.59 -5.86
N ASN A 4 0.62 53.85 -4.91
CA ASN A 4 1.34 52.79 -4.19
C ASN A 4 0.44 51.99 -3.23
N ARG A 5 -0.66 52.58 -2.75
CA ARG A 5 -1.62 51.89 -1.88
C ARG A 5 -2.55 50.94 -2.64
N LEU A 6 -2.83 51.23 -3.91
CA LEU A 6 -3.72 50.40 -4.75
C LEU A 6 -3.04 49.09 -5.19
N LEU A 7 -1.72 49.15 -5.45
CA LEU A 7 -0.93 47.97 -5.84
C LEU A 7 -0.83 46.93 -4.71
N LEU A 8 -0.78 47.39 -3.45
CA LEU A 8 -0.65 46.54 -2.27
C LEU A 8 -1.94 45.76 -1.95
N VAL A 9 -3.11 46.33 -2.27
CA VAL A 9 -4.42 45.67 -2.09
C VAL A 9 -4.64 44.55 -3.11
N CYS A 10 -4.18 44.74 -4.35
CA CYS A 10 -4.35 43.75 -5.42
C CYS A 10 -3.54 42.47 -5.16
N CYS A 11 -2.35 42.60 -4.55
CA CYS A 11 -1.49 41.47 -4.22
C CYS A 11 -2.09 40.56 -3.11
N GLY A 12 -2.90 41.13 -2.21
CA GLY A 12 -3.57 40.39 -1.14
C GLY A 12 -4.75 39.50 -1.61
N MET A 13 -5.29 39.73 -2.82
CA MET A 13 -6.39 38.91 -3.36
C MET A 13 -5.92 37.55 -3.89
N LEU A 14 -4.62 37.40 -4.18
CA LEU A 14 -4.07 36.17 -4.77
C LEU A 14 -3.64 35.12 -3.72
N VAL A 15 -3.55 35.48 -2.44
CA VAL A 15 -3.13 34.57 -1.35
C VAL A 15 -4.28 33.77 -0.73
N GLY A 16 -5.53 33.94 -1.22
CA GLY A 16 -6.72 33.30 -0.64
C GLY A 16 -7.04 31.90 -1.16
N CYS A 17 -6.33 31.39 -2.18
CA CYS A 17 -6.65 30.09 -2.75
C CYS A 17 -5.89 28.97 -2.02
N VAL A 18 -6.40 28.55 -0.86
CA VAL A 18 -5.92 27.35 -0.17
C VAL A 18 -6.74 26.15 -0.68
N PRO A 19 -6.18 25.26 -1.53
CA PRO A 19 -6.90 24.08 -1.97
C PRO A 19 -7.14 23.19 -0.75
N ARG A 20 -8.41 23.01 -0.41
CA ARG A 20 -8.82 22.12 0.68
C ARG A 20 -8.72 20.68 0.18
N ILE A 21 -7.68 19.98 0.63
CA ILE A 21 -7.48 18.57 0.33
C ILE A 21 -8.24 17.77 1.40
N GLU A 22 -9.27 17.04 0.98
CA GLU A 22 -9.99 16.13 1.86
C GLU A 22 -9.69 14.69 1.44
N VAL A 23 -9.24 13.89 2.40
CA VAL A 23 -9.08 12.45 2.21
C VAL A 23 -10.40 11.81 2.61
N ALA A 24 -11.28 11.60 1.62
CA ALA A 24 -12.52 10.86 1.84
C ALA A 24 -12.31 9.39 1.47
N ALA A 25 -12.60 8.49 2.41
CA ALA A 25 -12.76 7.08 2.08
C ALA A 25 -14.02 6.92 1.19
N PRO A 26 -13.99 6.06 0.17
CA PRO A 26 -15.16 5.79 -0.67
C PRO A 26 -16.35 5.35 0.19
N LYS A 27 -17.55 5.86 -0.12
CA LYS A 27 -18.80 5.42 0.54
C LYS A 27 -19.20 4.01 0.12
N GLU A 28 -18.77 3.61 -1.07
CA GLU A 28 -19.06 2.31 -1.66
C GLU A 28 -17.86 1.38 -1.51
N PRO A 29 -18.07 0.08 -1.26
CA PRO A 29 -16.99 -0.89 -1.18
C PRO A 29 -16.20 -0.98 -2.49
N ILE A 30 -14.86 -1.05 -2.38
CA ILE A 30 -14.00 -1.28 -3.54
C ILE A 30 -14.05 -2.77 -3.90
N THR A 31 -14.55 -3.10 -5.09
CA THR A 31 -14.54 -4.47 -5.61
C THR A 31 -13.20 -4.78 -6.28
N ILE A 32 -12.38 -5.61 -5.62
CA ILE A 32 -11.08 -6.06 -6.15
C ILE A 32 -11.28 -7.45 -6.78
N ASN A 33 -11.47 -7.49 -8.10
CA ASN A 33 -11.58 -8.73 -8.86
C ASN A 33 -10.19 -9.20 -9.29
N MET A 34 -9.60 -10.13 -8.54
CA MET A 34 -8.29 -10.70 -8.87
C MET A 34 -8.43 -12.19 -9.20
N ASN A 35 -7.88 -12.59 -10.35
CA ASN A 35 -7.67 -13.99 -10.70
C ASN A 35 -6.25 -14.40 -10.30
N VAL A 36 -6.09 -14.93 -9.08
CA VAL A 36 -4.78 -15.36 -8.56
C VAL A 36 -4.69 -16.87 -8.62
N LYS A 37 -3.66 -17.39 -9.31
CA LYS A 37 -3.28 -18.80 -9.24
C LYS A 37 -1.97 -18.91 -8.47
N ILE A 38 -2.01 -19.55 -7.30
CA ILE A 38 -0.83 -19.78 -6.47
C ILE A 38 -0.36 -21.21 -6.73
N GLU A 39 0.77 -21.35 -7.42
CA GLU A 39 1.44 -22.63 -7.63
C GLU A 39 2.62 -22.71 -6.66
N HIS A 40 2.59 -23.68 -5.74
CA HIS A 40 3.66 -23.91 -4.78
C HIS A 40 4.07 -25.39 -4.85
N GLU A 41 5.24 -25.64 -5.43
CA GLU A 41 5.83 -26.97 -5.50
C GLU A 41 6.97 -27.06 -4.48
N ILE A 42 6.77 -27.85 -3.42
CA ILE A 42 7.79 -28.11 -2.41
C ILE A 42 8.51 -29.40 -2.80
N HIS A 43 9.69 -29.26 -3.42
CA HIS A 43 10.59 -30.38 -3.64
C HIS A 43 11.45 -30.64 -2.40
N ILE A 44 11.02 -31.55 -1.53
CA ILE A 44 11.83 -32.02 -0.41
C ILE A 44 12.85 -33.05 -0.92
N LYS A 45 14.08 -32.62 -1.18
CA LYS A 45 15.22 -33.54 -1.32
C LYS A 45 15.76 -33.82 0.08
N VAL A 46 15.45 -35.00 0.61
CA VAL A 46 15.88 -35.42 1.94
C VAL A 46 17.37 -35.77 1.87
N ASP A 47 18.18 -35.06 2.65
CA ASP A 47 19.58 -35.43 2.85
C ASP A 47 19.65 -36.67 3.73
N LYS A 48 20.67 -37.52 3.58
CA LYS A 48 20.70 -38.85 4.23
C LYS A 48 20.61 -38.79 5.76
N ASP A 49 21.14 -37.73 6.35
CA ASP A 49 21.11 -37.50 7.79
C ASP A 49 19.69 -37.13 8.27
N VAL A 50 18.89 -36.51 7.40
CA VAL A 50 17.49 -36.15 7.68
C VAL A 50 16.57 -37.37 7.52
N GLU A 51 16.87 -38.31 6.61
CA GLU A 51 16.13 -39.59 6.53
C GLU A 51 16.20 -40.38 7.84
N ALA A 52 17.37 -40.40 8.50
CA ALA A 52 17.57 -41.11 9.75
C ALA A 52 16.76 -40.49 10.91
N LEU A 53 16.67 -39.16 10.94
CA LEU A 53 15.87 -38.43 11.93
C LEU A 53 14.37 -38.55 11.64
N LEU A 54 13.95 -38.48 10.37
CA LEU A 54 12.56 -38.65 9.95
C LEU A 54 12.04 -40.08 10.18
N LYS A 55 12.87 -41.11 9.98
CA LYS A 55 12.52 -42.51 10.30
C LYS A 55 12.25 -42.73 11.79
N ASN A 56 12.93 -41.98 12.67
CA ASN A 56 12.71 -42.05 14.11
C ASN A 56 11.44 -41.30 14.57
N GLN A 57 10.90 -40.40 13.76
CA GLN A 57 9.70 -39.62 14.08
C GLN A 57 8.59 -39.84 13.06
N SER A 58 8.24 -41.11 12.84
CA SER A 58 7.22 -41.60 11.89
C SER A 58 5.76 -41.17 12.16
N ASN A 59 5.52 -40.21 13.05
CA ASN A 59 4.19 -39.69 13.40
C ASN A 59 4.04 -38.18 13.15
N LEU A 60 5.03 -37.55 12.50
CA LEU A 60 5.04 -36.10 12.29
C LEU A 60 4.27 -35.65 11.03
N PHE A 61 3.86 -36.60 10.18
CA PHE A 61 3.05 -36.38 8.96
C PHE A 61 2.13 -37.56 8.69
#